data_AF-A0A382MZD8-F1
#
_entry.id   AF-A0A382MZD8-F1
#
_cell.length_a   1.000
_cell.length_b   1.000
_cell.length_c   1.000
_cell.angle_alpha   90.00
_cell.angle_beta   90.00
_cell.angle_gamma   90.00
#
_symmetry.space_group_name_H-M   'P 1'
#
loop_
_entity.id
_entity.type
_entity.pdbx_description
1 polymer ?
#
loop_
_entity_poly.entity_id
_entity_poly.type
_entity_poly.pdbx_seq_one_letter_code
_entity_poly.pdbx_strand_id
1 'polypeptide(L)'
;MSNFESVKVFMRTFGQEIKDKPSFPSAKITQLRYSLIKEELNELKEAIDKNNLKEVADALTDILYVTYGAGHAFGINLDACFTEVESSNMSKLGKDGKPI
;
A
#
# COMPACT_ATOMS: atom_id res chain seq x y z
N MET A 1 -10.06 -7.31 11.54
CA MET A 1 -10.06 -6.82 10.14
C MET A 1 -8.67 -6.26 9.89
N SER A 2 -7.98 -6.62 8.80
CA SER A 2 -6.67 -6.05 8.47
C SER A 2 -6.84 -4.63 7.91
N ASN A 3 -5.74 -3.88 7.81
CA ASN A 3 -5.75 -2.56 7.16
C ASN A 3 -6.20 -2.66 5.69
N PHE A 4 -5.75 -3.70 4.97
CA PHE A 4 -6.19 -3.98 3.61
C PHE A 4 -7.71 -4.18 3.54
N GLU A 5 -8.31 -5.00 4.41
CA GLU A 5 -9.76 -5.20 4.44
C GLU A 5 -10.54 -3.93 4.85
N SER A 6 -10.00 -3.10 5.74
CA SER A 6 -10.60 -1.81 6.09
C SER A 6 -10.70 -0.88 4.87
N VAL A 7 -9.66 -0.83 4.01
CA VAL A 7 -9.67 -0.05 2.77
C VAL A 7 -10.70 -0.61 1.78
N LYS A 8 -10.92 -1.93 1.75
CA LYS A 8 -12.00 -2.54 0.95
C LYS A 8 -13.37 -2.01 1.32
N VAL A 9 -13.65 -1.91 2.63
CA VAL A 9 -14.92 -1.38 3.15
C VAL A 9 -15.11 0.08 2.74
N PHE A 10 -14.06 0.89 2.88
CA PHE A 10 -14.06 2.28 2.39
C PHE A 10 -14.39 2.34 0.89
N MET A 11 -13.64 1.62 0.06
CA MET A 11 -13.83 1.63 -1.39
C MET A 11 -15.26 1.23 -1.80
N ARG A 12 -15.84 0.20 -1.17
CA ARG A 12 -17.24 -0.19 -1.41
C ARG A 12 -18.22 0.92 -1.01
N THR A 13 -18.02 1.50 0.16
CA THR A 13 -18.86 2.58 0.70
C THR A 13 -18.88 3.79 -0.23
N PHE A 14 -17.73 4.12 -0.83
CA PHE A 14 -17.58 5.26 -1.74
C PHE A 14 -17.70 4.89 -3.23
N GLY A 15 -18.19 3.68 -3.55
CA GLY A 15 -18.47 3.27 -4.93
C GLY A 15 -17.24 3.15 -5.84
N GLN A 16 -16.05 2.94 -5.27
CA GLN A 16 -14.84 2.71 -6.04
C GLN A 16 -14.78 1.29 -6.59
N GLU A 17 -14.20 1.12 -7.78
CA GLU A 17 -14.01 -0.18 -8.41
C GLU A 17 -13.07 -1.07 -7.58
N ILE A 18 -13.51 -2.30 -7.31
CA ILE A 18 -12.74 -3.37 -6.67
C ILE A 18 -12.82 -4.59 -7.58
N LYS A 19 -11.70 -5.30 -7.75
CA LYS A 19 -11.65 -6.56 -8.47
C LYS A 19 -11.49 -7.72 -7.50
N ASP A 20 -12.18 -8.82 -7.75
CA ASP A 20 -12.06 -10.04 -6.95
C ASP A 20 -10.94 -10.97 -7.46
N LYS A 21 -10.40 -10.71 -8.66
CA LYS A 21 -9.30 -11.48 -9.26
C LYS A 21 -8.24 -10.55 -9.85
N PRO A 22 -6.94 -10.93 -9.81
CA PRO A 22 -5.86 -10.15 -10.38
C PRO A 22 -6.11 -9.82 -11.85
N SER A 23 -6.27 -8.52 -12.15
CA SER A 23 -6.39 -8.02 -13.52
C SER A 23 -6.23 -6.50 -13.54
N PHE A 24 -5.84 -5.96 -14.70
CA PHE A 24 -5.81 -4.51 -14.88
C PHE A 24 -7.24 -3.94 -14.85
N PRO A 25 -7.48 -2.84 -14.10
CA PRO A 25 -8.70 -2.05 -14.24
C PRO A 25 -8.62 -1.18 -15.50
N SER A 26 -9.61 -0.32 -15.71
CA SER A 26 -9.55 0.64 -16.83
C SER A 26 -8.31 1.53 -16.74
N ALA A 27 -7.80 2.00 -17.88
CA ALA A 27 -6.64 2.90 -17.93
C ALA A 27 -6.81 4.15 -17.04
N LYS A 28 -8.04 4.66 -16.93
CA LYS A 28 -8.38 5.77 -16.03
C LYS A 28 -8.13 5.42 -14.56
N ILE A 29 -8.57 4.25 -14.11
CA ILE A 29 -8.37 3.79 -12.73
C ILE A 29 -6.91 3.46 -12.46
N THR A 30 -6.22 2.83 -13.42
CA THR A 30 -4.77 2.60 -13.33
C THR A 30 -4.02 3.91 -13.15
N GLN A 31 -4.32 4.92 -13.97
CA GLN A 31 -3.69 6.23 -13.86
C GLN A 31 -4.01 6.92 -12.52
N LEU A 32 -5.25 6.82 -12.04
CA LEU A 32 -5.66 7.36 -10.74
C LEU A 32 -4.89 6.71 -9.59
N ARG A 33 -4.74 5.38 -9.57
CA ARG A 33 -3.99 4.69 -8.51
C ARG A 33 -2.52 5.09 -8.51
N TYR A 34 -1.92 5.20 -9.69
CA TYR A 34 -0.55 5.69 -9.80
C TYR A 34 -0.41 7.15 -9.32
N SER A 35 -1.34 8.04 -9.70
CA SER A 35 -1.25 9.45 -9.30
C SER A 35 -1.39 9.63 -7.80
N LEU A 36 -2.31 8.92 -7.14
CA LEU A 36 -2.48 8.97 -5.69
C LEU A 36 -1.20 8.52 -4.97
N ILE A 37 -0.62 7.38 -5.35
CA ILE A 37 0.65 6.92 -4.75
C ILE A 37 1.77 7.94 -4.95
N LYS A 38 1.83 8.58 -6.12
CA LYS A 38 2.85 9.60 -6.42
C LYS A 38 2.64 10.87 -5.59
N GLU A 39 1.40 11.25 -5.33
CA GLU A 39 1.03 12.39 -4.48
C GLU A 39 1.55 12.18 -3.06
N GLU A 40 1.16 11.08 -2.41
CA GLU A 40 1.58 10.80 -1.02
C GLU A 40 3.12 10.65 -0.89
N LEU A 41 3.77 10.13 -1.93
CA LEU A 41 5.24 10.06 -1.96
C LEU A 41 5.91 11.45 -1.98
N ASN A 42 5.32 12.41 -2.69
CA ASN A 42 5.82 13.78 -2.69
C ASN A 42 5.59 14.44 -1.32
N GLU A 43 4.44 14.20 -0.69
CA GLU A 43 4.15 14.71 0.65
C GLU A 43 5.11 14.15 1.69
N LEU A 44 5.41 12.84 1.64
CA LEU A 44 6.44 12.23 2.48
C LEU A 44 7.80 12.92 2.29
N LYS A 45 8.19 13.17 1.04
CA LYS A 45 9.44 13.87 0.75
C LYS A 45 9.45 15.26 1.36
N GLU A 46 8.38 16.03 1.20
CA GLU A 46 8.27 17.37 1.79
C GLU A 46 8.34 17.34 3.32
N ALA A 47 7.67 16.37 3.96
CA ALA A 47 7.67 16.20 5.40
C ALA A 47 9.08 15.92 5.95
N ILE A 48 9.85 15.08 5.23
CA ILE A 48 11.26 14.78 5.55
C ILE A 48 12.11 16.05 5.38
N ASP A 49 11.98 16.76 4.26
CA ASP A 49 12.76 17.97 3.97
C ASP A 49 12.50 19.08 5.02
N LYS A 50 11.28 19.13 5.57
CA LYS A 50 10.88 20.05 6.65
C LYS A 50 11.21 19.54 8.06
N ASN A 51 11.83 18.35 8.19
CA ASN A 51 12.11 17.68 9.47
C ASN A 51 10.86 17.58 10.39
N ASN A 52 9.70 17.28 9.81
CA ASN A 52 8.42 17.28 10.51
C ASN A 52 7.91 15.84 10.70
N LEU A 53 8.20 15.24 11.86
CA LEU A 53 7.82 13.85 12.17
C LEU A 53 6.32 13.59 12.18
N LYS A 54 5.50 14.58 12.53
CA LYS A 54 4.04 14.42 12.52
C LYS A 54 3.55 14.18 11.09
N GLU A 55 4.00 15.00 10.15
CA GLU A 55 3.61 14.89 8.74
C GLU A 55 4.28 13.67 8.07
N VAL A 56 5.44 13.23 8.55
CA VAL A 56 6.02 11.94 8.11
C VAL A 56 5.10 10.78 8.49
N ALA A 57 4.56 10.76 9.71
CA ALA A 57 3.65 9.71 10.14
C ALA A 57 2.33 9.73 9.34
N ASP A 58 1.82 10.92 9.02
CA ASP A 58 0.63 11.13 8.19
C ASP A 58 0.86 10.56 6.79
N ALA A 59 1.88 11.06 6.07
CA ALA A 59 2.19 10.65 4.71
C ALA A 59 2.52 9.15 4.59
N LEU A 60 3.23 8.56 5.56
CA LEU A 60 3.46 7.10 5.58
C LEU A 60 2.15 6.31 5.73
N THR A 61 1.21 6.82 6.51
CA THR A 61 -0.11 6.20 6.70
C THR A 61 -0.93 6.31 5.41
N ASP A 62 -0.92 7.46 4.76
CA ASP A 62 -1.63 7.67 3.50
C ASP A 62 -1.05 6.84 2.37
N ILE A 63 0.28 6.69 2.29
CA ILE A 63 0.94 5.75 1.38
C ILE A 63 0.39 4.34 1.55
N LEU A 64 0.27 3.83 2.79
CA LEU A 64 -0.34 2.52 3.04
C LEU A 64 -1.78 2.47 2.54
N TYR A 65 -2.57 3.51 2.82
CA TYR A 65 -3.98 3.57 2.46
C TYR A 65 -4.20 3.56 0.94
N VAL A 66 -3.48 4.41 0.20
CA VAL A 66 -3.58 4.48 -1.28
C VAL A 66 -2.98 3.25 -1.94
N THR A 67 -1.95 2.64 -1.35
CA THR A 67 -1.34 1.39 -1.83
C THR A 67 -2.32 0.22 -1.68
N TYR A 68 -2.97 0.08 -0.53
CA TYR A 68 -4.04 -0.92 -0.34
C TYR A 68 -5.22 -0.68 -1.29
N GLY A 69 -5.58 0.59 -1.53
CA GLY A 69 -6.60 0.95 -2.52
C GLY A 69 -6.22 0.50 -3.94
N ALA A 70 -4.95 0.63 -4.31
CA ALA A 70 -4.44 0.07 -5.56
C ALA A 70 -4.55 -1.46 -5.56
N GLY A 71 -4.11 -2.15 -4.51
CA GLY A 71 -4.25 -3.61 -4.38
C GLY A 71 -5.67 -4.11 -4.70
N HIS A 72 -6.69 -3.51 -4.09
CA HIS A 72 -8.10 -3.83 -4.38
C HIS A 72 -8.52 -3.50 -5.81
N ALA A 73 -8.09 -2.35 -6.35
CA ALA A 73 -8.41 -1.95 -7.72
C ALA A 73 -7.77 -2.88 -8.77
N PHE A 74 -6.66 -3.55 -8.46
CA PHE A 74 -6.05 -4.57 -9.31
C PHE A 74 -6.49 -6.01 -8.96
N GLY A 75 -7.25 -6.19 -7.88
CA GLY A 75 -7.67 -7.51 -7.39
C GLY A 75 -6.51 -8.35 -6.84
N ILE A 76 -5.50 -7.70 -6.27
CA ILE A 76 -4.31 -8.30 -5.69
C ILE A 76 -4.43 -8.20 -4.16
N ASN A 77 -4.40 -9.36 -3.49
CA ASN A 77 -4.44 -9.41 -2.03
C ASN A 77 -3.06 -9.05 -1.45
N LEU A 78 -2.91 -7.80 -1.02
CA LEU A 78 -1.64 -7.32 -0.49
C LEU A 78 -1.30 -7.86 0.91
N ASP A 79 -2.26 -8.32 1.70
CA ASP A 79 -1.94 -9.05 2.95
C ASP A 79 -1.25 -10.37 2.65
N ALA A 80 -1.72 -11.09 1.62
CA ALA A 80 -1.09 -12.33 1.17
C ALA A 80 0.30 -12.07 0.57
N CYS A 81 0.44 -11.04 -0.28
CA CYS A 81 1.73 -10.64 -0.82
C CYS A 81 2.72 -10.22 0.28
N PHE A 82 2.26 -9.44 1.27
CA PHE A 82 3.09 -9.03 2.39
C PHE A 82 3.56 -10.23 3.21
N THR A 83 2.67 -11.18 3.50
CA THR A 83 3.00 -12.40 4.23
C THR A 83 4.12 -13.20 3.54
N GLU A 84 4.04 -13.34 2.21
CA GLU A 84 5.08 -14.01 1.42
C GLU A 84 6.41 -13.25 1.44
N VAL A 85 6.37 -11.93 1.23
CA VAL A 85 7.56 -11.07 1.27
C VAL A 85 8.24 -11.13 2.64
N GLU A 86 7.46 -11.06 3.72
CA GLU A 86 7.97 -11.16 5.08
C GLU A 86 8.59 -12.53 5.35
N SER A 87 7.92 -13.61 4.97
CA SER A 87 8.46 -14.97 5.11
C SER A 87 9.80 -15.14 4.37
N SER A 88 9.89 -14.63 3.13
CA SER A 88 11.11 -14.65 2.32
C SER A 88 12.22 -13.78 2.92
N ASN A 89 11.89 -12.63 3.51
CA ASN A 89 12.90 -11.77 4.13
C ASN A 89 13.43 -12.37 5.43
N MET A 90 12.55 -12.94 6.25
CA MET A 90 12.93 -13.55 7.51
C MET A 90 13.63 -14.91 7.34
N SER A 91 13.46 -15.59 6.20
CA SER A 91 14.24 -16.79 5.88
C SER A 91 15.72 -16.52 5.58
N LYS A 92 16.10 -15.25 5.38
CA LYS A 92 17.49 -14.82 5.09
C LYS A 92 18.30 -14.58 6.37
N LEU A 93 17.82 -15.03 7.52
CA LEU A 93 18.55 -14.93 8.78
C LEU A 93 19.48 -16.13 8.98
N GLY A 94 20.73 -15.85 9.37
CA GLY A 94 21.71 -16.82 9.80
C GLY A 94 21.36 -17.42 11.17
N LYS A 95 22.15 -18.40 11.62
CA LYS A 95 21.94 -19.05 12.94
C LYS A 95 22.07 -18.10 14.13
N ASP A 96 22.66 -16.93 13.93
CA ASP A 96 22.81 -15.85 14.91
C ASP A 96 21.67 -14.82 14.86
N GLY A 97 20.66 -15.03 14.00
CA GLY A 97 19.52 -14.12 13.84
C GLY A 97 19.84 -12.85 13.07
N LYS A 98 20.98 -12.76 12.38
CA LYS A 98 21.34 -11.62 11.52
C LYS A 98 21.13 -11.96 10.04
N PRO A 99 20.90 -10.96 9.17
CA PRO A 99 20.87 -11.19 7.73
C PRO A 99 22.16 -11.88 7.26
N ILE A 100 22.02 -12.89 6.39
CA ILE A 100 23.12 -13.58 5.70
C ILE A 100 23.74 -12.66 4.64
#